data_AF-A0A1E7HVI5-F1
#
_entry.id   AF-A0A1E7HVI5-F1
#
_cell.length_a   1.000
_cell.length_b   1.000
_cell.length_c   1.000
_cell.angle_alpha   90.00
_cell.angle_beta   90.00
_cell.angle_gamma   90.00
#
_symmetry.space_group_name_H-M   'P 1'
#
loop_
_entity.id
_entity.type
_entity.pdbx_description
1 polymer ?
#
loop_
_entity_poly.entity_id
_entity_poly.type
_entity_poly.pdbx_seq_one_letter_code
_entity_poly.pdbx_strand_id
1 'polypeptide(L)'
;MLKTAEKEGLVQITGDMVKPLLDPNSVEIPIDFKPDQSIFTEKTAETIFDQVIDRLQSSGAMGRPEIVRMINEKQNDLGIVEIDATALLVARMHGIDVTDLIDEAYDHLI
;
A
#
# COMPACT_ATOMS: atom_id res chain seq x y z
N MET A 1 2.11 -3.22 8.82
CA MET A 1 0.85 -2.70 9.40
C MET A 1 1.06 -2.15 10.82
N LEU A 2 1.39 -2.95 11.85
CA LEU A 2 1.54 -2.40 13.22
C LEU A 2 2.74 -1.44 13.40
N LYS A 3 3.89 -1.71 12.79
CA LYS A 3 5.07 -0.80 12.84
C LYS A 3 4.80 0.56 12.20
N THR A 4 3.98 0.59 11.14
CA THR A 4 3.56 1.82 10.47
C THR A 4 2.69 2.64 11.41
N ALA A 5 1.70 2.02 12.05
CA ALA A 5 0.84 2.68 13.02
C ALA A 5 1.61 3.19 14.26
N GLU A 6 2.66 2.50 14.67
CA GLU A 6 3.55 2.99 15.74
C GLU A 6 4.36 4.21 15.31
N LYS A 7 4.94 4.19 14.09
CA LYS A 7 5.65 5.33 13.51
C LYS A 7 4.74 6.56 13.36
N GLU A 8 3.47 6.35 13.02
CA GLU A 8 2.46 7.40 12.87
C GLU A 8 1.86 7.87 14.20
N GLY A 9 2.29 7.29 15.34
CA GLY A 9 1.81 7.68 16.67
C GLY A 9 0.36 7.28 16.95
N LEU A 10 -0.19 6.33 16.20
CA LEU A 10 -1.55 5.82 16.38
C LEU A 10 -1.60 4.77 17.50
N VAL A 11 -0.53 4.00 17.65
CA VAL A 11 -0.39 2.94 18.65
C VAL A 11 0.99 2.99 19.30
N GLN A 12 1.09 2.45 20.51
CA GLN A 12 2.34 2.18 21.21
C GLN A 12 2.51 0.67 21.35
N ILE A 13 3.67 0.14 20.96
CA ILE A 13 3.97 -1.28 21.11
C ILE A 13 4.93 -1.45 22.29
N THR A 14 4.56 -2.27 23.27
CA THR A 14 5.39 -2.59 24.44
C THR A 14 5.49 -4.10 24.58
N GLY A 15 6.58 -4.68 24.08
CA GLY A 15 6.73 -6.14 23.98
C GLY A 15 5.63 -6.73 23.12
N ASP A 16 4.82 -7.62 23.69
CA ASP A 16 3.70 -8.28 23.01
C ASP A 16 2.37 -7.53 23.13
N MET A 17 2.36 -6.34 23.75
CA MET A 17 1.16 -5.53 23.95
C MET A 17 1.11 -4.34 23.00
N VAL A 18 -0.07 -4.10 22.42
CA VAL A 18 -0.36 -2.93 21.58
C VAL A 18 -1.41 -2.07 22.28
N LYS A 19 -1.11 -0.79 22.48
CA LYS A 19 -2.01 0.18 23.10
C LYS A 19 -2.36 1.30 22.12
N PRO A 20 -3.64 1.64 21.89
CA PRO A 20 -3.99 2.81 21.10
C PRO A 20 -3.59 4.09 21.84
N LEU A 21 -3.04 5.05 21.10
CA LEU A 21 -2.71 6.38 21.62
C LEU A 21 -3.86 7.38 21.42
N LEU A 22 -4.85 7.01 20.63
CA LEU A 22 -6.11 7.74 20.47
C LEU A 22 -7.15 7.29 21.51
N ASP A 23 -7.98 8.23 21.97
CA ASP A 23 -9.14 7.94 22.82
C ASP A 23 -10.41 7.82 21.95
N PRO A 24 -10.97 6.62 21.73
CA PRO A 24 -12.16 6.43 20.92
C PRO A 24 -13.39 7.17 21.47
N ASN A 25 -13.42 7.47 22.77
CA ASN A 25 -14.55 8.15 23.41
C ASN A 25 -14.48 9.68 23.27
N SER A 26 -13.36 10.20 22.76
CA SER A 26 -13.19 11.64 22.52
C SER A 26 -13.91 12.12 21.24
N VAL A 27 -14.44 11.19 20.44
CA VAL A 27 -15.06 11.49 19.14
C VAL A 27 -16.55 11.16 19.19
N GLU A 28 -17.39 12.16 18.90
CA GLU A 28 -18.83 11.95 18.69
C GLU A 28 -19.08 11.55 17.24
N ILE A 29 -19.71 10.38 17.04
CA ILE A 29 -20.07 9.88 15.70
C ILE A 29 -21.48 10.40 15.36
N PRO A 30 -21.67 11.13 14.26
CA PRO A 30 -22.99 11.57 13.81
C PRO A 30 -23.94 10.40 13.54
N ILE A 31 -25.25 10.58 13.82
CA ILE A 31 -26.29 9.54 13.65
C ILE A 31 -26.36 8.99 12.22
N ASP A 32 -26.06 9.82 11.22
CA ASP A 32 -26.09 9.45 9.81
C ASP A 32 -24.69 9.24 9.20
N PHE A 33 -23.64 9.10 10.02
CA PHE A 33 -22.29 8.87 9.53
C PHE A 33 -22.19 7.51 8.82
N LYS A 34 -21.89 7.56 7.52
CA LYS A 34 -21.56 6.39 6.72
C LYS A 34 -20.19 6.63 6.08
N PRO A 35 -19.15 5.89 6.48
CA PRO A 35 -17.91 5.93 5.73
C PRO A 35 -18.18 5.43 4.30
N ASP A 36 -17.89 6.25 3.31
CA ASP A 36 -17.90 5.83 1.91
C ASP A 36 -16.51 5.30 1.52
N GLN A 37 -16.33 4.84 0.28
CA GLN A 37 -15.04 4.31 -0.16
C GLN A 37 -13.93 5.37 -0.21
N SER A 38 -14.27 6.67 -0.08
CA SER A 38 -13.28 7.76 -0.10
C SER A 38 -12.36 7.75 1.11
N ILE A 39 -12.75 7.11 2.23
CA ILE A 39 -11.91 6.95 3.42
C ILE A 39 -10.66 6.10 3.16
N PHE A 40 -10.68 5.25 2.12
CA PHE A 40 -9.53 4.47 1.67
C PHE A 40 -8.72 5.19 0.58
N THR A 41 -9.16 6.39 0.19
CA THR A 41 -8.59 7.19 -0.90
C THR A 41 -7.75 8.34 -0.33
N GLU A 42 -7.02 8.09 0.75
CA GLU A 42 -6.13 9.11 1.29
C GLU A 42 -4.94 9.34 0.32
N LYS A 43 -5.05 10.46 -0.41
CA LYS A 43 -3.99 11.32 -0.97
C LYS A 43 -3.55 11.06 -2.42
N THR A 44 -4.41 11.47 -3.36
CA THR A 44 -4.17 12.40 -4.50
C THR A 44 -2.83 12.45 -5.28
N ALA A 45 -1.98 11.45 -5.23
CA ALA A 45 -1.01 11.15 -6.27
C ALA A 45 -1.12 9.65 -6.56
N GLU A 46 -1.26 9.26 -7.83
CA GLU A 46 -1.14 7.85 -8.18
C GLU A 46 0.26 7.38 -7.76
N THR A 47 0.35 6.58 -6.71
CA THR A 47 1.62 6.02 -6.26
C THR A 47 2.21 5.13 -7.35
N ILE A 48 3.52 4.89 -7.33
CA ILE A 48 4.16 3.96 -8.27
C ILE A 48 3.45 2.60 -8.23
N PHE A 49 3.11 2.12 -7.03
CA PHE A 49 2.31 0.92 -6.84
C PHE A 49 0.96 0.95 -7.56
N ASP A 50 0.19 2.04 -7.43
CA ASP A 50 -1.12 2.19 -8.09
C ASP A 50 -0.97 2.24 -9.61
N GLN A 51 0.01 2.99 -10.11
CA GLN A 51 0.30 3.07 -11.56
C GLN A 51 0.68 1.71 -12.14
N VAL A 52 1.48 0.92 -11.42
CA VAL A 52 1.83 -0.44 -11.83
C VAL A 52 0.61 -1.36 -11.86
N ILE A 53 -0.24 -1.30 -10.83
CA ILE A 53 -1.48 -2.07 -10.79
C ILE A 53 -2.35 -1.75 -11.99
N ASP A 54 -2.54 -0.47 -12.30
CA ASP A 54 -3.42 -0.04 -13.39
C ASP A 54 -2.89 -0.50 -14.76
N ARG A 55 -1.57 -0.49 -14.97
CA ARG A 55 -0.95 -1.08 -16.17
C ARG A 55 -1.14 -2.59 -16.24
N LEU A 56 -1.00 -3.30 -15.12
CA LEU A 56 -1.23 -4.75 -15.03
C LEU A 56 -2.70 -5.09 -15.36
N GLN A 57 -3.66 -4.35 -14.79
CA GLN A 57 -5.08 -4.48 -15.10
C GLN A 57 -5.38 -4.20 -16.58
N SER A 58 -4.67 -3.25 -17.19
CA SER A 58 -4.86 -2.91 -18.61
C SER A 58 -4.29 -3.98 -19.56
N SER A 59 -3.31 -4.77 -19.11
CA SER A 59 -2.64 -5.79 -19.92
C SER A 59 -3.32 -7.17 -19.92
N GLY A 60 -4.26 -7.41 -18.98
CA GLY A 60 -4.86 -8.74 -18.78
C GLY A 60 -6.20 -8.70 -18.05
N ALA A 61 -6.79 -9.87 -17.80
CA ALA A 61 -8.10 -10.00 -17.16
C ALA A 61 -8.05 -10.07 -15.62
N MET A 62 -6.94 -9.67 -15.00
CA MET A 62 -6.76 -9.78 -13.54
C MET A 62 -7.45 -8.64 -12.81
N GLY A 63 -8.13 -8.97 -11.73
CA GLY A 63 -8.69 -7.97 -10.82
C GLY A 63 -7.59 -7.32 -9.96
N ARG A 64 -7.81 -6.07 -9.52
CA ARG A 64 -6.92 -5.37 -8.57
C ARG A 64 -6.52 -6.23 -7.36
N PRO A 65 -7.43 -6.96 -6.68
CA PRO A 65 -7.05 -7.79 -5.53
C PRO A 65 -6.10 -8.94 -5.88
N GLU A 66 -6.25 -9.52 -7.07
CA GLU A 66 -5.39 -10.60 -7.55
C GLU A 66 -3.98 -10.10 -7.84
N ILE A 67 -3.87 -8.92 -8.44
CA ILE A 67 -2.58 -8.25 -8.71
C ILE A 67 -1.88 -7.89 -7.40
N VAL A 68 -2.60 -7.27 -6.46
CA VAL A 68 -2.04 -6.92 -5.14
C VAL A 68 -1.52 -8.16 -4.42
N ARG A 69 -2.30 -9.26 -4.45
CA ARG A 69 -1.88 -10.53 -3.86
C ARG A 69 -0.61 -11.06 -4.54
N MET A 70 -0.55 -11.07 -5.86
CA MET A 70 0.61 -11.52 -6.62
C MET A 70 1.87 -10.72 -6.29
N ILE A 71 1.78 -9.39 -6.18
CA ILE A 71 2.92 -8.54 -5.81
C ILE A 71 3.35 -8.84 -4.38
N ASN A 72 2.42 -8.95 -3.43
CA ASN A 72 2.72 -9.24 -2.02
C ASN A 72 3.34 -10.63 -1.83
N GLU A 73 2.86 -11.64 -2.56
CA GLU A 73 3.47 -12.99 -2.56
C GLU A 73 4.91 -12.91 -3.09
N LYS A 74 5.12 -12.17 -4.19
CA LYS A 74 6.45 -11.95 -4.73
C LYS A 74 7.38 -11.21 -3.77
N GLN A 75 6.88 -10.19 -3.07
CA GLN A 75 7.63 -9.45 -2.07
C GLN A 75 8.07 -10.38 -0.94
N ASN A 76 7.14 -11.21 -0.44
CA ASN A 76 7.41 -12.17 0.61
C ASN A 76 8.47 -13.20 0.19
N ASP A 77 8.42 -13.68 -1.05
CA ASP A 77 9.42 -14.61 -1.60
C ASP A 77 10.82 -13.99 -1.70
N LEU A 78 10.90 -12.69 -1.97
CA LEU A 78 12.17 -11.95 -2.08
C LEU A 78 12.72 -11.48 -0.72
N GLY A 79 11.87 -11.38 0.30
CA GLY A 79 12.23 -10.95 1.64
C GLY A 79 12.00 -9.45 1.88
N ILE A 80 12.95 -8.78 2.55
CA ILE A 80 12.84 -7.34 2.88
C ILE A 80 13.16 -6.52 1.62
N VAL A 81 12.16 -6.41 0.74
CA VAL A 81 12.20 -5.58 -0.48
C VAL A 81 11.07 -4.58 -0.40
N GLU A 82 11.34 -3.36 -0.84
CA GLU A 82 10.35 -2.28 -0.94
C GLU A 82 9.23 -2.66 -1.95
N ILE A 83 8.00 -2.21 -1.68
CA ILE A 83 6.82 -2.67 -2.43
C ILE A 83 6.76 -2.12 -3.86
N ASP A 84 7.15 -0.86 -4.09
CA ASP A 84 7.24 -0.26 -5.42
C ASP A 84 8.28 -0.99 -6.26
N ALA A 85 9.46 -1.27 -5.69
CA ALA A 85 10.49 -2.05 -6.38
C ALA A 85 10.01 -3.46 -6.78
N THR A 86 9.24 -4.11 -5.90
CA THR A 86 8.65 -5.42 -6.18
C THR A 86 7.57 -5.33 -7.26
N ALA A 87 6.72 -4.30 -7.20
CA ALA A 87 5.67 -4.06 -8.19
C ALA A 87 6.27 -3.86 -9.59
N LEU A 88 7.31 -3.02 -9.71
CA LEU A 88 8.03 -2.80 -10.97
C LEU A 88 8.60 -4.10 -11.53
N LEU A 89 9.21 -4.94 -10.68
CA LEU A 89 9.73 -6.25 -11.09
C LEU A 89 8.61 -7.15 -11.63
N VAL A 90 7.48 -7.23 -10.94
CA VAL A 90 6.32 -8.03 -11.37
C VAL A 90 5.78 -7.52 -12.71
N ALA A 91 5.64 -6.19 -12.88
CA ALA A 91 5.21 -5.60 -14.14
C ALA A 91 6.13 -6.01 -15.31
N ARG A 92 7.45 -5.94 -15.10
CA ARG A 92 8.45 -6.37 -16.10
C ARG A 92 8.36 -7.85 -16.43
N MET A 93 8.09 -8.71 -15.43
CA MET A 93 7.87 -10.16 -15.66
C MET A 93 6.65 -10.43 -16.53
N HIS A 94 5.66 -9.54 -16.50
CA HIS A 94 4.45 -9.59 -17.34
C HIS A 94 4.60 -8.83 -18.67
N GLY A 95 5.80 -8.36 -19.01
CA GLY A 95 6.09 -7.67 -20.28
C GLY A 95 5.56 -6.23 -20.33
N ILE A 96 5.23 -5.63 -19.19
CA ILE A 96 4.76 -4.25 -19.10
C ILE A 96 5.96 -3.32 -19.01
N ASP A 97 5.95 -2.26 -19.80
CA ASP A 97 6.94 -1.20 -19.67
C ASP A 97 6.61 -0.30 -18.48
N VAL A 98 7.59 -0.14 -17.61
CA VAL A 98 7.56 0.68 -16.38
C VAL A 98 8.86 1.46 -16.22
N THR A 99 9.62 1.61 -17.31
CA THR A 99 10.95 2.24 -17.29
C THR A 99 10.88 3.68 -16.79
N ASP A 100 9.77 4.37 -17.06
CA ASP A 100 9.45 5.73 -16.62
C ASP A 100 9.28 5.88 -15.11
N LEU A 101 9.06 4.79 -14.37
CA LEU A 101 8.84 4.80 -12.92
C LEU A 101 10.08 4.40 -12.09
N ILE A 102 11.16 3.98 -12.76
CA ILE A 102 12.34 3.42 -12.08
C ILE A 102 13.08 4.48 -11.27
N ASP A 103 13.29 5.67 -11.83
CA ASP A 103 14.05 6.73 -11.16
C ASP A 103 13.30 7.21 -9.90
N GLU A 104 11.99 7.42 -10.00
CA GLU A 104 11.14 7.80 -8.85
C GLU A 104 11.14 6.71 -7.76
N ALA A 105 11.04 5.43 -8.16
CA ALA A 105 11.09 4.33 -7.20
C ALA A 105 12.45 4.24 -6.51
N TYR A 106 13.54 4.55 -7.21
CA TYR A 106 14.87 4.58 -6.62
C TYR A 106 15.03 5.71 -5.61
N ASP A 107 14.49 6.90 -5.92
CA ASP A 107 14.50 8.04 -5.01
C ASP A 107 13.75 7.76 -3.70
N HIS A 108 12.74 6.90 -3.71
CA HIS A 108 12.03 6.46 -2.49
C HIS A 108 12.85 5.50 -1.60
N LEU A 109 13.94 4.92 -2.10
CA LEU A 109 14.79 4.00 -1.34
C LEU A 109 15.91 4.68 -0.55
N ILE A 110 16.23 5.94 -0.88
CA ILE A 110 17.41 6.66 -0.38
C ILE A 110 17.09 7.69 0.70
#